data_AF-A0A424HE19-F1
#
_entry.id   AF-A0A424HE19-F1
#
_cell.length_a   1.000
_cell.length_b   1.000
_cell.length_c   1.000
_cell.angle_alpha   90.00
_cell.angle_beta   90.00
_cell.angle_gamma   90.00
#
_symmetry.space_group_name_H-M   'P 1'
#
loop_
_entity.id
_entity.type
_entity.pdbx_description
1 polymer ?
#
loop_
_entity_poly.entity_id
_entity_poly.type
_entity_poly.pdbx_seq_one_letter_code
_entity_poly.pdbx_strand_id
1 'polypeptide(L)'
;MDALSNIIWESLRKEADQSTKDERLLVAYLEETVLGQNSFEAALSYTLASKMRDDILPSITLRDLFFQILELEKGLRECILIDLQAVKERDPAAGGYLSPFLFFKGFHALSAYRFAHYLWSED
;
A
#
# COMPACT_ATOMS: atom_id res chain seq x y z
N MET A 1 5.24 -4.83 17.66
CA MET A 1 4.30 -4.06 16.81
C MET A 1 4.94 -3.71 15.48
N ASP A 2 6.17 -3.17 15.45
CA ASP A 2 6.97 -3.04 14.20
C ASP A 2 7.22 -4.36 13.47
N ALA A 3 7.17 -5.49 14.19
CA ALA A 3 7.39 -6.82 13.63
C ALA A 3 6.42 -7.17 12.49
N LEU A 4 5.12 -6.87 12.60
CA LEU A 4 4.16 -7.20 11.53
C LEU A 4 4.42 -6.34 10.28
N SER A 5 4.64 -5.03 10.47
CA SER A 5 4.98 -4.12 9.38
C SER A 5 6.24 -4.60 8.65
N ASN A 6 7.30 -4.96 9.39
CA ASN A 6 8.55 -5.47 8.82
C ASN A 6 8.33 -6.78 8.05
N ILE A 7 7.57 -7.73 8.61
CA ILE A 7 7.28 -9.01 7.95
C ILE A 7 6.53 -8.78 6.63
N ILE A 8 5.51 -7.92 6.64
CA ILE A 8 4.73 -7.60 5.44
C ILE A 8 5.62 -6.89 4.42
N TRP A 9 6.41 -5.92 4.86
CA TRP A 9 7.29 -5.15 3.98
C TRP A 9 8.37 -6.01 3.32
N GLU A 10 9.06 -6.85 4.09
CA GLU A 10 10.06 -7.78 3.57
C GLU A 10 9.42 -8.78 2.59
N SER A 11 8.22 -9.27 2.90
CA SER A 11 7.48 -10.17 2.02
C SER A 11 7.09 -9.49 0.71
N LEU A 12 6.58 -8.26 0.76
CA LEU A 12 6.26 -7.46 -0.43
C LEU A 12 7.48 -7.26 -1.33
N ARG A 13 8.62 -6.86 -0.75
CA ARG A 13 9.86 -6.67 -1.51
C ARG A 13 10.34 -7.98 -2.14
N LYS A 14 10.27 -9.08 -1.40
CA LYS A 14 10.66 -10.41 -1.91
C LYS A 14 9.77 -10.87 -3.05
N GLU A 15 8.46 -10.73 -2.91
CA GLU A 15 7.48 -11.10 -3.94
C GLU A 15 7.63 -10.22 -5.19
N ALA A 16 7.90 -8.92 -5.01
CA ALA A 16 8.17 -7.99 -6.11
C ALA A 16 9.45 -8.36 -6.84
N ASP A 17 10.56 -8.62 -6.14
CA ASP A 17 11.83 -9.04 -6.73
C ASP A 17 11.75 -10.40 -7.45
N GLN A 18 10.89 -11.31 -6.98
CA GLN A 18 10.60 -12.53 -7.72
C GLN A 18 9.83 -12.22 -9.01
N SER A 19 8.82 -11.36 -8.93
CA SER A 19 8.00 -10.99 -10.09
C SER A 19 8.79 -10.27 -11.19
N THR A 20 9.81 -9.48 -10.84
CA THR A 20 10.70 -8.83 -11.83
C THR A 20 11.55 -9.83 -12.61
N LYS A 21 11.88 -10.99 -12.01
CA LYS A 21 12.60 -12.08 -12.69
C LYS A 21 11.70 -12.86 -13.64
N ASP A 22 10.43 -12.99 -13.27
CA ASP A 22 9.45 -13.77 -14.02
C ASP A 22 8.85 -12.96 -15.19
N GLU A 23 8.64 -11.65 -15.03
CA GLU A 23 8.06 -10.77 -16.05
C GLU A 23 8.82 -9.44 -16.17
N ARG A 24 9.59 -9.30 -17.26
CA ARG A 24 10.43 -8.13 -17.52
C ARG A 24 9.62 -6.86 -17.74
N LEU A 25 8.40 -6.94 -18.27
CA LEU A 25 7.55 -5.78 -18.52
C LEU A 25 7.10 -5.09 -17.22
N LEU A 26 7.09 -5.81 -16.09
CA LEU A 26 6.67 -5.27 -14.80
C LEU A 26 7.80 -4.59 -14.01
N VAL A 27 9.06 -4.70 -14.47
CA VAL A 27 10.23 -4.20 -13.72
C VAL A 27 10.07 -2.73 -13.35
N ALA A 28 9.82 -1.85 -14.32
CA ALA A 28 9.69 -0.41 -14.06
C ALA A 28 8.53 -0.11 -13.09
N TYR A 29 7.40 -0.82 -13.25
CA TYR A 29 6.24 -0.65 -12.39
C TYR A 29 6.51 -1.09 -10.94
N LEU A 30 7.19 -2.22 -10.74
CA LEU A 30 7.53 -2.75 -9.42
C LEU A 30 8.63 -1.93 -8.73
N GLU A 31 9.57 -1.36 -9.50
CA GLU A 31 10.55 -0.38 -9.00
C GLU A 31 9.87 0.89 -8.49
N GLU A 32 8.93 1.44 -9.26
CA GLU A 32 8.20 2.64 -8.83
C GLU A 32 7.28 2.38 -7.64
N THR A 33 6.62 1.23 -7.57
CA THR A 33 5.58 0.97 -6.56
C THR A 33 6.10 0.37 -5.26
N VAL A 34 7.14 -0.48 -5.30
CA VAL A 34 7.59 -1.27 -4.15
C VAL A 34 9.10 -1.23 -3.98
N LEU A 35 9.88 -1.66 -4.98
CA LEU A 35 11.32 -1.93 -4.78
C LEU A 35 12.14 -0.65 -4.56
N GLY A 36 11.77 0.45 -5.21
CA GLY A 36 12.39 1.78 -5.03
C GLY A 36 11.83 2.59 -3.86
N GLN A 37 10.85 2.07 -3.13
CA GLN A 37 10.27 2.73 -1.96
C GLN A 37 11.03 2.34 -0.69
N ASN A 38 11.12 3.27 0.28
CA ASN A 38 11.93 3.09 1.48
C ASN A 38 11.19 2.39 2.64
N SER A 39 9.85 2.32 2.58
CA SER A 39 9.03 1.70 3.61
C SER A 39 7.66 1.27 3.06
N PHE A 40 6.90 0.52 3.87
CA PHE A 40 5.53 0.16 3.56
C PHE A 40 4.65 1.40 3.36
N GLU A 41 4.81 2.41 4.22
CA GLU A 41 4.06 3.66 4.19
C GLU A 41 4.33 4.42 2.89
N ALA A 42 5.60 4.53 2.49
CA ALA A 42 5.98 5.18 1.24
C ALA A 42 5.37 4.47 0.02
N ALA A 43 5.44 3.13 -0.01
CA ALA A 43 4.88 2.31 -1.07
C ALA A 43 3.35 2.41 -1.14
N LEU A 44 2.66 2.33 0.01
CA LEU A 44 1.21 2.38 0.07
C LEU A 44 0.71 3.76 -0.37
N SER A 45 1.35 4.83 0.12
CA SER A 45 1.00 6.21 -0.22
C SER A 45 1.14 6.46 -1.71
N TYR A 46 2.25 6.02 -2.31
CA TYR A 46 2.45 6.09 -3.76
C TYR A 46 1.38 5.30 -4.52
N THR A 47 1.13 4.06 -4.10
CA THR A 47 0.18 3.16 -4.76
C THR A 47 -1.24 3.74 -4.75
N LEU A 48 -1.75 4.14 -3.59
CA LEU A 48 -3.10 4.70 -3.47
C LEU A 48 -3.22 6.04 -4.21
N ALA A 49 -2.24 6.93 -4.07
CA ALA A 49 -2.24 8.22 -4.77
C ALA A 49 -2.27 8.04 -6.30
N SER A 50 -1.51 7.09 -6.82
CA SER A 50 -1.50 6.79 -8.26
C SER A 50 -2.86 6.29 -8.76
N LYS A 51 -3.63 5.57 -7.91
CA LYS A 51 -4.98 5.07 -8.23
C LYS A 51 -6.08 6.11 -8.05
N MET A 52 -5.90 7.08 -7.16
CA MET A 52 -6.94 8.05 -6.75
C MET A 52 -6.79 9.44 -7.36
N ARG A 53 -5.67 9.72 -8.03
CA ARG A 53 -5.45 11.02 -8.67
C ARG A 53 -6.57 11.38 -9.65
N ASP A 54 -6.86 12.66 -9.74
CA ASP A 54 -7.66 13.25 -10.80
C ASP A 54 -7.08 14.62 -11.20
N ASP A 55 -7.77 15.34 -12.09
CA ASP A 55 -7.31 16.63 -12.62
C ASP A 55 -7.29 17.74 -11.55
N ILE A 56 -8.04 17.58 -10.46
CA ILE A 56 -8.16 18.54 -9.36
C ILE A 56 -7.15 18.20 -8.26
N LEU A 57 -6.92 16.91 -8.01
CA LEU A 57 -6.11 16.40 -6.92
C LEU A 57 -4.95 15.55 -7.47
N PRO A 58 -3.77 16.16 -7.68
CA PRO A 58 -2.62 15.48 -8.23
C PRO A 58 -2.09 14.36 -7.31
N SER A 59 -1.48 13.34 -7.93
CA SER A 59 -0.91 12.20 -7.20
C SER A 59 0.17 12.60 -6.20
N ILE A 60 0.92 13.69 -6.42
CA ILE A 60 1.95 14.14 -5.48
C ILE A 60 1.32 14.62 -4.17
N THR A 61 0.25 15.41 -4.26
CA THR A 61 -0.49 15.93 -3.11
C THR A 61 -1.10 14.82 -2.28
N LEU A 62 -1.75 13.85 -2.95
CA LEU A 62 -2.32 12.67 -2.27
C LEU A 62 -1.25 11.83 -1.59
N ARG A 63 -0.12 11.62 -2.26
CA ARG A 63 0.98 10.82 -1.71
C ARG A 63 1.53 11.46 -0.43
N ASP A 64 1.80 12.77 -0.46
CA ASP A 64 2.37 13.48 0.68
C ASP A 64 1.40 13.45 1.88
N LEU A 65 0.11 13.65 1.62
CA LEU A 65 -0.94 13.55 2.63
C LEU A 65 -1.03 12.15 3.25
N PHE A 66 -1.14 11.11 2.43
CA PHE A 66 -1.24 9.73 2.93
C PHE A 66 0.01 9.31 3.70
N PHE A 67 1.19 9.70 3.21
CA PHE A 67 2.46 9.36 3.87
C PHE A 67 2.54 10.03 5.24
N GLN A 68 2.20 11.30 5.33
CA GLN A 68 2.17 12.03 6.60
C GLN A 68 1.21 11.38 7.61
N ILE A 69 0.00 11.03 7.18
CA ILE A 69 -0.99 10.38 8.06
C ILE A 69 -0.47 9.02 8.54
N LEU A 70 0.14 8.20 7.67
CA LEU A 70 0.67 6.90 8.06
C LEU A 70 1.83 6.98 9.06
N GLU A 71 2.65 8.03 8.97
CA GLU A 71 3.76 8.29 9.91
C GLU A 71 3.26 8.76 11.28
N LEU A 72 2.22 9.59 11.32
CA LEU A 72 1.67 10.16 12.55
C LEU A 72 0.72 9.17 13.25
N GLU A 73 -0.17 8.54 12.50
CA GLU A 73 -1.31 7.77 13.01
C GLU A 73 -1.08 6.27 12.97
N LYS A 74 -0.38 5.79 13.99
CA LYS A 74 -0.03 4.37 14.14
C LYS A 74 -1.25 3.45 14.10
N GLY A 75 -2.37 3.86 14.71
CA GLY A 75 -3.60 3.07 14.74
C GLY A 75 -4.20 2.85 13.35
N LEU A 76 -4.25 3.90 12.52
CA LEU A 76 -4.71 3.80 11.13
C LEU A 76 -3.79 2.88 10.32
N ARG A 77 -2.47 3.06 10.44
CA ARG A 77 -1.49 2.20 9.79
C ARG A 77 -1.64 0.73 10.18
N GLU A 78 -1.81 0.45 11.47
CA GLU A 78 -2.01 -0.91 11.99
C GLU A 78 -3.27 -1.55 11.43
N CYS A 79 -4.39 -0.82 11.38
CA CYS A 79 -5.61 -1.31 10.75
C CYS A 79 -5.38 -1.72 9.29
N ILE A 80 -4.64 -0.91 8.51
CA ILE A 80 -4.37 -1.24 7.10
C ILE A 80 -3.47 -2.47 6.98
N LEU A 81 -2.45 -2.61 7.81
CA LEU A 81 -1.60 -3.81 7.84
C LEU A 81 -2.41 -5.07 8.16
N ILE A 82 -3.33 -4.97 9.13
CA ILE A 82 -4.23 -6.07 9.49
C ILE A 82 -5.21 -6.40 8.36
N ASP A 83 -5.73 -5.39 7.65
CA ASP A 83 -6.59 -5.60 6.49
C ASP A 83 -5.85 -6.37 5.39
N LEU A 84 -4.60 -5.97 5.10
CA LEU A 84 -3.76 -6.65 4.10
C LEU A 84 -3.43 -8.09 4.53
N GLN A 85 -3.10 -8.30 5.81
CA GLN A 85 -2.92 -9.62 6.40
C GLN A 85 -4.16 -10.49 6.22
N ALA A 86 -5.34 -9.94 6.53
CA ALA A 86 -6.60 -10.65 6.43
C ALA A 86 -6.92 -11.05 4.98
N VAL A 87 -6.64 -10.19 3.99
CA VAL A 87 -6.81 -10.55 2.58
C VAL A 87 -5.88 -11.71 2.21
N LYS A 88 -4.60 -11.61 2.57
CA LYS A 88 -3.62 -12.67 2.27
C LYS A 88 -3.97 -14.01 2.93
N GLU A 89 -4.54 -14.01 4.14
CA GLU A 89 -4.89 -15.23 4.87
C GLU A 89 -6.20 -15.87 4.41
N ARG A 90 -7.17 -15.04 4.02
CA ARG A 90 -8.55 -15.49 3.79
C ARG A 90 -8.90 -15.67 2.32
N ASP A 91 -8.17 -15.03 1.42
CA ASP A 91 -8.38 -15.14 -0.02
C ASP A 91 -7.35 -16.09 -0.66
N PRO A 92 -7.76 -17.29 -1.10
CA PRO A 92 -6.87 -18.23 -1.79
C PRO A 92 -6.26 -17.67 -3.07
N ALA A 93 -6.92 -16.70 -3.72
CA ALA A 93 -6.46 -16.09 -4.96
C ALA A 93 -5.40 -15.00 -4.75
N ALA A 94 -5.15 -14.56 -3.51
CA ALA A 94 -4.17 -13.52 -3.22
C ALA A 94 -2.73 -13.95 -3.55
N GLY A 95 -2.38 -15.22 -3.31
CA GLY A 95 -1.06 -15.78 -3.65
C GLY A 95 0.14 -15.17 -2.92
N GLY A 96 -0.08 -14.19 -2.03
CA GLY A 96 0.95 -13.38 -1.38
C GLY A 96 0.39 -12.03 -0.91
N TYR A 97 1.26 -11.12 -0.48
CA TYR A 97 0.87 -9.74 -0.16
C TYR A 97 0.90 -8.82 -1.38
N LEU A 98 1.71 -9.11 -2.39
CA LEU A 98 1.96 -8.22 -3.52
C LEU A 98 0.71 -8.01 -4.38
N SER A 99 0.00 -9.09 -4.71
CA SER A 99 -1.22 -9.02 -5.52
C SER A 99 -2.32 -8.17 -4.87
N PRO A 100 -2.70 -8.40 -3.60
CA PRO A 100 -3.69 -7.55 -2.94
C PRO A 100 -3.21 -6.11 -2.77
N PHE A 101 -1.93 -5.90 -2.48
CA PHE A 101 -1.34 -4.58 -2.34
C PHE A 101 -1.42 -3.77 -3.64
N LEU A 102 -1.12 -4.36 -4.80
CA LEU A 102 -1.05 -3.65 -6.08
C LEU A 102 -2.39 -3.56 -6.83
N PHE A 103 -3.27 -4.55 -6.69
CA PHE A 103 -4.38 -4.74 -7.63
C PHE A 103 -5.77 -4.87 -7.00
N PHE A 104 -5.89 -5.16 -5.71
CA PHE A 104 -7.21 -5.45 -5.15
C PHE A 104 -7.95 -4.16 -4.79
N LYS A 105 -8.89 -3.77 -5.66
CA LYS A 105 -9.74 -2.58 -5.47
C LYS A 105 -10.46 -2.55 -4.11
N GLY A 106 -10.78 -3.71 -3.53
CA GLY A 106 -11.40 -3.80 -2.20
C GLY A 106 -10.46 -3.32 -1.08
N PHE A 107 -9.20 -3.77 -1.13
CA PHE A 107 -8.16 -3.31 -0.20
C PHE A 107 -7.87 -1.81 -0.38
N HIS A 108 -7.77 -1.35 -1.63
CA HIS A 108 -7.55 0.08 -1.91
C HIS A 108 -8.70 0.95 -1.42
N ALA A 109 -9.94 0.56 -1.71
CA ALA A 109 -11.13 1.31 -1.29
C ALA A 109 -11.26 1.37 0.24
N LEU A 110 -11.00 0.26 0.94
CA LEU A 110 -11.03 0.24 2.40
C LEU A 110 -9.93 1.13 3.00
N SER A 111 -8.71 1.08 2.43
CA SER A 111 -7.62 1.97 2.85
C SER A 111 -7.99 3.44 2.62
N ALA A 112 -8.55 3.77 1.46
CA ALA A 112 -9.04 5.12 1.12
C ALA A 112 -10.07 5.62 2.14
N TYR A 113 -11.04 4.76 2.47
CA TYR A 113 -12.07 5.06 3.45
C TYR A 113 -11.46 5.39 4.82
N ARG A 114 -10.43 4.66 5.26
CA ARG A 114 -9.76 4.94 6.54
C ARG A 114 -9.08 6.31 6.54
N PHE A 115 -8.40 6.69 5.46
CA PHE A 115 -7.85 8.04 5.32
C PHE A 115 -8.94 9.11 5.34
N ALA A 116 -10.02 8.93 4.58
CA ALA A 116 -11.13 9.87 4.55
C ALA A 116 -11.82 10.00 5.92
N HIS A 117 -12.00 8.89 6.63
CA HIS A 117 -12.60 8.88 7.97
C HIS A 117 -11.70 9.54 9.02
N TYR A 118 -10.39 9.34 8.93
CA TYR A 118 -9.43 10.04 9.77
C TYR A 118 -9.51 11.55 9.54
N LEU A 119 -9.43 12.01 8.29
CA LEU A 119 -9.53 13.43 7.95
C LEU A 119 -10.84 14.05 8.42
N TRP A 120 -11.96 13.34 8.28
CA TRP A 120 -13.26 13.78 8.79
C TRP A 120 -13.29 13.95 10.31
N SER A 121 -12.50 13.17 11.05
CA SER A 121 -12.47 13.21 12.51
C SER A 121 -11.52 14.27 13.08
N GLU A 122 -10.61 14.78 12.24
CA GLU A 122 -9.68 15.86 12.57
C GLU A 122 -10.23 17.26 12.23
N ASP A 123 -11.39 17.33 11.55
CA ASP A 123 -12.20 18.55 11.35
C ASP A 123 -13.06 18.89 12.59
#